data_AF-A0A7C5UX63-F1
#
_entry.id   AF-A0A7C5UX63-F1
#
_cell.length_a   1.000
_cell.length_b   1.000
_cell.length_c   1.000
_cell.angle_alpha   90.00
_cell.angle_beta   90.00
_cell.angle_gamma   90.00
#
_symmetry.space_group_name_H-M   'P 1'
#
loop_
_entity.id
_entity.type
_entity.pdbx_description
1 polymer ?
#
loop_
_entity_poly.entity_id
_entity_poly.type
_entity_poly.pdbx_seq_one_letter_code
_entity_poly.pdbx_strand_id
1 'polypeptide(L)'
;MNNITIYVKRVDEKCQHGIYEYSSENGVWRFIKGDGDYFKPSSKGIYVIYFDNTKCSACRKYDGIWFPFVESYSQKKKDIHFMIVLCDWFARECKSTAAAESFRKYDVHASPTTIVLYADDDGSIKYQEKYEGIMYEFELKLVLDNFEERALKHMRGEKVAPPISKESSSKALEDIIMQILKALVQGKKE
;
A
#
# COMPACT_ATOMS: atom_id res chain seq x y z
N MET A 1 24.72 -4.38 -20.16
CA MET A 1 24.73 -4.59 -18.69
C MET A 1 23.76 -5.73 -18.42
N ASN A 2 24.22 -6.80 -17.77
CA ASN A 2 23.34 -7.92 -17.44
C ASN A 2 22.31 -7.43 -16.43
N ASN A 3 21.05 -7.35 -16.83
CA ASN A 3 19.94 -7.05 -15.93
C ASN A 3 19.74 -8.27 -15.01
N ILE A 4 20.43 -8.28 -13.88
CA ILE A 4 20.17 -9.25 -12.82
C ILE A 4 18.81 -8.90 -12.23
N THR A 5 17.81 -9.71 -12.53
CA THR A 5 16.50 -9.59 -11.90
C THR A 5 16.59 -10.16 -10.49
N ILE A 6 16.48 -9.30 -9.48
CA ILE A 6 16.54 -9.69 -8.07
C ILE A 6 15.13 -10.10 -7.63
N TYR A 7 15.03 -11.27 -7.03
CA TYR A 7 13.80 -11.79 -6.42
C TYR A 7 14.06 -12.12 -4.96
N VAL A 8 13.16 -11.67 -4.08
CA VAL A 8 13.25 -11.92 -2.64
C VAL A 8 11.91 -12.36 -2.09
N LYS A 9 11.91 -13.23 -1.08
CA LYS A 9 10.66 -13.62 -0.40
C LYS A 9 10.07 -12.48 0.43
N ARG A 10 10.95 -11.60 0.93
CA ARG A 10 10.59 -10.45 1.74
C ARG A 10 11.55 -9.31 1.43
N VAL A 11 11.04 -8.09 1.40
CA VAL A 11 11.85 -6.88 1.31
C VAL A 11 12.14 -6.42 2.75
N ASP A 12 13.41 -6.35 3.12
CA ASP A 12 13.86 -6.01 4.48
C ASP A 12 15.01 -4.99 4.45
N GLU A 13 15.56 -4.66 5.61
CA GLU A 13 16.64 -3.68 5.76
C GLU A 13 17.96 -4.06 5.07
N LYS A 14 18.12 -5.32 4.63
CA LYS A 14 19.30 -5.79 3.91
C LYS A 14 19.12 -5.73 2.40
N CYS A 15 17.90 -5.51 1.93
CA CYS A 15 17.59 -5.42 0.52
C CYS A 15 18.11 -4.11 -0.08
N GLN A 16 18.35 -4.14 -1.39
CA GLN A 16 18.75 -2.94 -2.12
C GLN A 16 17.62 -1.89 -2.08
N HIS A 17 17.95 -0.62 -1.89
CA HIS A 17 16.94 0.45 -2.03
C HIS A 17 16.39 0.50 -3.45
N GLY A 18 15.11 0.81 -3.57
CA GLY A 18 14.44 0.84 -4.85
C GLY A 18 12.98 0.47 -4.76
N ILE A 19 12.41 0.14 -5.90
CA ILE A 19 11.02 -0.19 -6.05
C ILE A 19 10.90 -1.68 -6.31
N TYR A 20 10.01 -2.32 -5.59
CA TYR A 20 9.69 -3.74 -5.71
C TYR A 20 8.22 -3.92 -6.05
N GLU A 21 7.92 -4.94 -6.85
CA GLU A 21 6.56 -5.37 -7.17
C GLU A 21 6.36 -6.82 -6.71
N TYR A 22 5.23 -7.11 -6.10
CA TYR A 22 4.89 -8.47 -5.71
C TYR A 22 4.40 -9.29 -6.91
N SER A 23 5.00 -10.47 -7.11
CA SER A 23 4.51 -11.50 -8.03
C SER A 23 3.73 -12.55 -7.25
N SER A 24 2.41 -12.53 -7.36
CA SER A 24 1.52 -13.50 -6.71
C SER A 24 1.68 -14.92 -7.25
N GLU A 25 2.02 -15.06 -8.53
CA GLU A 25 2.31 -16.35 -9.17
C GLU A 25 3.46 -17.10 -8.49
N ASN A 26 4.52 -16.37 -8.12
CA ASN A 26 5.74 -16.94 -7.56
C ASN A 26 5.87 -16.74 -6.04
N GLY A 27 4.97 -15.94 -5.45
CA GLY A 27 5.00 -15.53 -4.05
C GLY A 27 6.33 -14.87 -3.67
N VAL A 28 6.80 -13.93 -4.50
CA VAL A 28 8.08 -13.21 -4.31
C VAL A 28 7.95 -11.75 -4.71
N TRP A 29 8.81 -10.91 -4.14
CA TRP A 29 8.99 -9.52 -4.54
C TRP A 29 10.10 -9.44 -5.58
N ARG A 30 9.79 -8.82 -6.72
CA ARG A 30 10.72 -8.56 -7.80
C ARG A 30 11.22 -7.13 -7.70
N PHE A 31 12.54 -6.94 -7.70
CA PHE A 31 13.12 -5.61 -7.85
C PHE A 31 12.85 -5.09 -9.27
N ILE A 32 12.18 -3.94 -9.39
CA ILE A 32 11.80 -3.39 -10.70
C ILE A 32 12.60 -2.16 -11.09
N LYS A 33 13.08 -1.37 -10.12
CA LYS A 33 13.76 -0.11 -10.42
C LYS A 33 14.64 0.40 -9.27
N GLY A 34 15.91 0.66 -9.57
CA GLY A 34 16.87 1.30 -8.66
C GLY A 34 17.08 2.78 -8.96
N ASP A 35 17.17 3.15 -10.24
CA ASP A 35 17.53 4.52 -10.65
C ASP A 35 16.53 5.10 -11.67
N GLY A 36 16.62 6.41 -11.88
CA GLY A 36 15.72 7.21 -12.71
C GLY A 36 14.55 7.82 -11.95
N ASP A 37 13.44 8.05 -12.66
CA ASP A 37 12.25 8.71 -12.14
C ASP A 37 11.51 7.92 -11.05
N TYR A 38 10.60 8.61 -10.36
CA TYR A 38 9.63 8.04 -9.43
C TYR A 38 8.80 6.89 -10.04
N PHE A 39 8.17 6.10 -9.16
CA PHE A 39 7.24 5.05 -9.54
C PHE A 39 6.03 5.61 -10.30
N LYS A 40 5.71 5.06 -11.47
CA LYS A 40 4.49 5.35 -12.20
C LYS A 40 3.79 4.05 -12.52
N PRO A 41 2.46 3.95 -12.33
CA PRO A 41 1.65 2.89 -12.92
C PRO A 41 1.95 2.76 -14.41
N SER A 42 2.01 1.53 -14.91
CA SER A 42 2.30 1.24 -16.33
C SER A 42 1.07 0.85 -17.13
N SER A 43 -0.04 0.59 -16.44
CA SER A 43 -1.32 0.17 -17.01
C SER A 43 -2.45 0.46 -16.03
N LYS A 44 -3.68 0.27 -16.50
CA LYS A 44 -4.87 0.33 -15.66
C LYS A 44 -4.78 -0.66 -14.50
N GLY A 45 -5.25 -0.22 -13.34
CA GLY A 45 -5.35 -1.07 -12.16
C GLY A 45 -5.28 -0.30 -10.85
N ILE A 46 -5.37 -1.05 -9.76
CA ILE A 46 -5.18 -0.52 -8.41
C ILE A 46 -3.74 -0.82 -7.98
N TYR A 47 -3.03 0.19 -7.52
CA TYR A 47 -1.65 0.05 -7.03
C TYR A 47 -1.59 0.41 -5.56
N VAL A 48 -1.14 -0.54 -4.73
CA VAL A 48 -1.01 -0.38 -3.28
C VAL A 48 0.47 -0.30 -2.95
N ILE A 49 0.93 0.88 -2.59
CA ILE A 49 2.34 1.21 -2.42
C ILE A 49 2.67 1.38 -0.95
N TYR A 50 3.54 0.52 -0.42
CA TYR A 50 4.11 0.67 0.91
C TYR A 50 5.45 1.42 0.83
N PHE A 51 5.49 2.61 1.42
CA PHE A 51 6.70 3.40 1.62
C PHE A 51 7.39 3.01 2.92
N ASP A 52 8.54 2.37 2.77
CA ASP A 52 9.32 1.73 3.82
C ASP A 52 10.69 2.40 3.96
N ASN A 53 11.15 2.50 5.20
CA ASN A 53 12.48 2.96 5.54
C ASN A 53 13.21 1.91 6.40
N THR A 54 14.42 1.52 6.01
CA THR A 54 15.18 0.47 6.71
C THR A 54 15.43 0.82 8.19
N LYS A 55 15.61 2.11 8.52
CA LYS A 55 15.85 2.59 9.90
C LYS A 55 14.56 2.82 10.70
N CYS A 56 13.38 2.55 10.13
CA CYS A 56 12.08 2.83 10.75
C CYS A 56 11.56 1.63 11.54
N SER A 57 11.54 1.74 12.88
CA SER A 57 11.07 0.68 13.77
C SER A 57 9.58 0.35 13.61
N ALA A 58 8.75 1.36 13.34
CA ALA A 58 7.32 1.16 13.06
C ALA A 58 7.11 0.39 11.74
N CYS A 59 7.99 0.57 10.76
CA CYS A 59 7.96 -0.14 9.49
C CYS A 59 8.28 -1.62 9.70
N ARG A 60 9.31 -1.95 10.50
CA ARG A 60 9.61 -3.34 10.87
C ARG A 60 8.43 -4.04 11.56
N LYS A 61 7.63 -3.31 12.35
CA LYS A 61 6.37 -3.82 12.92
C LYS A 61 5.30 -4.03 11.85
N TYR A 62 5.13 -3.05 10.96
CA TYR A 62 4.14 -3.11 9.89
C TYR A 62 4.39 -4.27 8.94
N ASP A 63 5.65 -4.61 8.67
CA ASP A 63 6.01 -5.77 7.85
C ASP A 63 5.35 -7.08 8.33
N GLY A 64 5.17 -7.25 9.64
CA GLY A 64 4.49 -8.41 10.22
C GLY A 64 3.01 -8.52 9.83
N ILE A 65 2.40 -7.42 9.39
CA ILE A 65 1.02 -7.34 8.88
C ILE A 65 1.03 -7.33 7.34
N TRP A 66 1.89 -6.49 6.75
CA TRP A 66 1.96 -6.24 5.32
C TRP A 66 2.22 -7.51 4.51
N PHE A 67 3.27 -8.26 4.84
CA PHE A 67 3.65 -9.42 4.00
C PHE A 67 2.59 -10.53 4.00
N PRO A 68 2.06 -11.00 5.15
CA PRO A 68 0.97 -11.99 5.16
C PRO A 68 -0.31 -11.46 4.48
N PHE A 69 -0.60 -10.17 4.64
CA PHE A 69 -1.75 -9.56 3.98
C PHE A 69 -1.62 -9.61 2.45
N VAL A 70 -0.48 -9.15 1.90
CA VAL A 70 -0.23 -9.16 0.45
C VAL A 70 -0.31 -10.57 -0.12
N GLU A 71 0.31 -11.55 0.54
CA GLU A 71 0.31 -12.95 0.10
C GLU A 71 -1.13 -13.52 0.03
N SER A 72 -1.93 -13.31 1.07
CA SER A 72 -3.30 -13.82 1.12
C SER A 72 -4.31 -13.04 0.25
N TYR A 73 -4.14 -11.73 0.12
CA TYR A 73 -5.09 -10.86 -0.57
C TYR A 73 -4.89 -10.89 -2.10
N SER A 74 -3.64 -10.91 -2.56
CA SER A 74 -3.31 -10.97 -3.99
C SER A 74 -3.79 -12.26 -4.68
N GLN A 75 -3.92 -13.36 -3.94
CA GLN A 75 -4.52 -14.60 -4.46
C GLN A 75 -6.01 -14.44 -4.79
N LYS A 76 -6.71 -13.55 -4.09
CA LYS A 76 -8.16 -13.31 -4.24
C LYS A 76 -8.49 -12.20 -5.24
N LYS A 77 -7.59 -11.24 -5.40
CA LYS A 77 -7.78 -10.03 -6.23
C LYS A 77 -6.58 -9.83 -7.15
N LYS A 78 -6.69 -10.34 -8.38
CA LYS A 78 -5.58 -10.36 -9.35
C LYS A 78 -5.29 -9.00 -9.99
N ASP A 79 -6.24 -8.07 -9.97
CA ASP A 79 -6.13 -6.74 -10.61
C ASP A 79 -5.50 -5.67 -9.70
N ILE A 80 -4.81 -6.10 -8.64
CA ILE A 80 -4.18 -5.25 -7.64
C ILE A 80 -2.68 -5.49 -7.62
N HIS A 81 -1.92 -4.42 -7.83
CA HIS A 81 -0.47 -4.42 -7.85
C HIS A 81 0.06 -3.95 -6.49
N PHE A 82 0.75 -4.84 -5.78
CA PHE A 82 1.39 -4.49 -4.51
C PHE A 82 2.84 -4.08 -4.74
N MET A 83 3.18 -2.90 -4.26
CA MET A 83 4.47 -2.26 -4.46
C MET A 83 5.13 -1.95 -3.12
N ILE A 84 6.47 -1.99 -3.08
CA ILE A 84 7.26 -1.44 -1.98
C ILE A 84 8.23 -0.41 -2.55
N VAL A 85 8.31 0.75 -1.91
CA VAL A 85 9.35 1.75 -2.14
C VAL A 85 10.23 1.77 -0.90
N LEU A 86 11.47 1.27 -1.04
CA LEU A 86 12.42 1.12 0.06
C LEU A 86 13.54 2.15 -0.03
N CYS A 87 13.75 2.91 1.04
CA CYS A 87 14.92 3.77 1.26
C CYS A 87 15.51 3.53 2.66
N ASP A 88 16.66 4.15 2.98
CA ASP A 88 17.20 4.10 4.35
C ASP A 88 16.40 5.02 5.29
N TRP A 89 16.29 6.29 4.91
CA TRP A 89 15.54 7.31 5.65
C TRP A 89 15.01 8.42 4.71
N PHE A 90 13.88 8.15 4.08
CA PHE A 90 13.17 9.00 3.12
C PHE A 90 14.06 9.41 1.93
N ALA A 91 13.65 10.46 1.21
CA ALA A 91 14.38 10.96 0.05
C ALA A 91 15.77 11.58 0.37
N ARG A 92 16.06 11.88 1.65
CA ARG A 92 17.33 12.51 2.07
C ARG A 92 18.45 11.48 2.19
N GLU A 93 18.15 10.28 2.65
CA GLU A 93 19.10 9.18 2.77
C GLU A 93 18.57 7.99 1.97
N CYS A 94 18.79 8.02 0.67
CA CYS A 94 18.39 6.93 -0.21
C CYS A 94 19.36 6.75 -1.37
N LYS A 95 19.96 5.56 -1.43
CA LYS A 95 20.88 5.14 -2.51
C LYS A 95 20.19 4.93 -3.86
N SER A 96 18.87 4.78 -3.88
CA SER A 96 18.07 4.64 -5.10
C SER A 96 17.46 5.99 -5.47
N THR A 97 17.76 6.50 -6.67
CA THR A 97 17.13 7.75 -7.11
C THR A 97 15.63 7.56 -7.38
N ALA A 98 15.24 6.40 -7.93
CA ALA A 98 13.83 6.12 -8.22
C ALA A 98 12.97 6.07 -6.95
N ALA A 99 13.47 5.45 -5.88
CA ALA A 99 12.78 5.43 -4.60
C ALA A 99 12.75 6.84 -3.97
N ALA A 100 13.88 7.56 -3.97
CA ALA A 100 13.94 8.93 -3.45
C ALA A 100 12.95 9.87 -4.17
N GLU A 101 12.88 9.81 -5.49
CA GLU A 101 11.92 10.59 -6.29
C GLU A 101 10.48 10.17 -6.01
N SER A 102 10.23 8.90 -5.70
CA SER A 102 8.90 8.45 -5.29
C SER A 102 8.49 9.07 -3.96
N PHE A 103 9.36 9.07 -2.94
CA PHE A 103 9.09 9.76 -1.67
C PHE A 103 8.77 11.25 -1.88
N ARG A 104 9.50 11.93 -2.76
CA ARG A 104 9.26 13.35 -3.10
C ARG A 104 7.95 13.55 -3.84
N LYS A 105 7.72 12.79 -4.92
CA LYS A 105 6.55 12.93 -5.79
C LYS A 105 5.24 12.72 -5.04
N TYR A 106 5.22 11.72 -4.15
CA TYR A 106 4.03 11.34 -3.40
C TYR A 106 3.91 12.05 -2.06
N ASP A 107 4.79 13.02 -1.77
CA ASP A 107 4.75 13.85 -0.56
C ASP A 107 4.71 12.99 0.72
N VAL A 108 5.63 12.04 0.83
CA VAL A 108 5.72 11.10 1.96
C VAL A 108 6.79 11.58 2.94
N HIS A 109 6.33 12.06 4.10
CA HIS A 109 7.19 12.57 5.19
C HIS A 109 7.14 11.73 6.46
N ALA A 110 6.33 10.67 6.47
CA ALA A 110 6.22 9.72 7.57
C ALA A 110 6.27 8.28 7.02
N SER A 111 6.83 7.36 7.80
CA SER A 111 6.84 5.93 7.47
C SER A 111 6.47 5.09 8.70
N PRO A 112 5.75 3.96 8.54
CA PRO A 112 5.25 3.46 7.26
C PRO A 112 4.15 4.37 6.69
N THR A 113 4.04 4.43 5.36
CA THR A 113 2.91 5.08 4.67
C THR A 113 2.41 4.14 3.58
N THR A 114 1.11 3.94 3.51
CA THR A 114 0.46 3.18 2.43
C THR A 114 -0.28 4.16 1.53
N ILE A 115 0.01 4.12 0.23
CA ILE A 115 -0.71 4.88 -0.79
C ILE A 115 -1.47 3.91 -1.69
N VAL A 116 -2.73 4.19 -1.95
CA VAL A 116 -3.55 3.42 -2.89
C VAL A 116 -3.89 4.32 -4.08
N LEU A 117 -3.56 3.85 -5.29
CA LEU A 117 -3.76 4.57 -6.53
C LEU A 117 -4.76 3.82 -7.42
N TYR A 118 -5.60 4.55 -8.13
CA TYR A 118 -6.31 4.05 -9.30
C TYR A 118 -5.72 4.69 -10.55
N ALA A 119 -5.24 3.86 -11.47
CA ALA A 119 -4.70 4.29 -12.76
C ALA A 119 -5.59 3.82 -13.92
N ASP A 120 -5.65 4.59 -15.00
CA ASP A 120 -6.29 4.20 -16.26
C ASP A 120 -5.30 3.49 -17.20
N ASP A 121 -5.75 3.20 -18.43
CA ASP A 121 -5.04 2.35 -19.38
C ASP A 121 -3.66 2.88 -19.79
N ASP A 122 -3.43 4.20 -19.71
CA ASP A 122 -2.13 4.83 -19.99
C ASP A 122 -1.22 4.96 -18.75
N GLY A 123 -1.69 4.50 -17.59
CA GLY A 123 -0.98 4.60 -16.32
C GLY A 123 -1.16 5.95 -15.60
N SER A 124 -2.03 6.84 -16.10
CA SER A 124 -2.34 8.11 -15.43
C SER A 124 -3.15 7.88 -14.17
N ILE A 125 -2.66 8.44 -13.07
CA ILE A 125 -3.33 8.39 -11.77
C ILE A 125 -4.61 9.24 -11.84
N LYS A 126 -5.77 8.62 -11.62
CA LYS A 126 -7.08 9.30 -11.56
C LYS A 126 -7.60 9.48 -10.15
N TYR A 127 -7.14 8.66 -9.21
CA TYR A 127 -7.52 8.76 -7.81
C TYR A 127 -6.40 8.25 -6.90
N GLN A 128 -6.27 8.85 -5.73
CA GLN A 128 -5.24 8.54 -4.74
C GLN A 128 -5.78 8.70 -3.32
N GLU A 129 -5.48 7.71 -2.47
CA GLU A 129 -5.64 7.79 -1.01
C GLU A 129 -4.29 7.56 -0.32
N LYS A 130 -3.99 8.31 0.74
CA LYS A 130 -2.72 8.25 1.49
C LYS A 130 -3.00 7.99 2.97
N TYR A 131 -2.36 6.96 3.53
CA TYR A 131 -2.52 6.52 4.91
C TYR A 131 -1.15 6.48 5.60
N GLU A 132 -0.94 7.36 6.57
CA GLU A 132 0.29 7.41 7.36
C GLU A 132 0.17 6.54 8.62
N GLY A 133 1.23 5.81 8.94
CA GLY A 133 1.28 4.90 10.08
C GLY A 133 0.98 3.45 9.71
N ILE A 134 1.02 2.60 10.74
CA ILE A 134 0.72 1.17 10.61
C ILE A 134 -0.76 1.03 10.29
N MET A 135 -1.08 0.30 9.21
CA MET A 135 -2.43 -0.16 8.94
C MET A 135 -2.58 -1.61 9.38
N TYR A 136 -3.65 -1.92 10.09
CA TYR A 136 -3.98 -3.30 10.42
C TYR A 136 -4.64 -4.02 9.24
N GLU A 137 -4.69 -5.34 9.30
CA GLU A 137 -5.27 -6.17 8.22
C GLU A 137 -6.71 -5.76 7.87
N PHE A 138 -7.54 -5.46 8.89
CA PHE A 138 -8.92 -5.04 8.67
C PHE A 138 -9.01 -3.66 8.00
N GLU A 139 -8.08 -2.75 8.30
CA GLU A 139 -8.01 -1.42 7.70
C GLU A 139 -7.61 -1.52 6.23
N LEU A 140 -6.61 -2.35 5.92
CA LEU A 140 -6.21 -2.63 4.55
C LEU A 140 -7.37 -3.23 3.74
N LYS A 141 -8.10 -4.20 4.29
CA LYS A 141 -9.30 -4.77 3.65
C LYS A 141 -10.37 -3.70 3.42
N LEU A 142 -10.72 -2.94 4.46
CA LEU A 142 -11.76 -1.91 4.40
C LEU A 142 -11.46 -0.87 3.31
N VAL A 143 -10.18 -0.47 3.19
CA VAL A 143 -9.73 0.43 2.14
C VAL A 143 -9.85 -0.24 0.78
N LEU A 144 -9.22 -1.39 0.57
CA LEU A 144 -9.08 -1.99 -0.76
C LEU A 144 -10.38 -2.55 -1.33
N ASP A 145 -11.25 -3.14 -0.51
CA ASP A 145 -12.48 -3.80 -0.98
C ASP A 145 -13.44 -2.83 -1.67
N ASN A 146 -13.43 -1.55 -1.30
CA ASN A 146 -14.30 -0.50 -1.84
C ASN A 146 -13.53 0.61 -2.59
N PHE A 147 -12.22 0.43 -2.81
CA PHE A 147 -11.37 1.49 -3.37
C PHE A 147 -11.76 1.87 -4.79
N GLU A 148 -12.05 0.88 -5.65
CA GLU A 148 -12.45 1.13 -7.04
C GLU A 148 -13.75 1.94 -7.12
N GLU A 149 -14.75 1.58 -6.31
CA GLU A 149 -16.02 2.31 -6.25
C GLU A 149 -15.80 3.78 -5.89
N ARG A 150 -14.93 4.04 -4.90
CA ARG A 150 -14.53 5.39 -4.50
C ARG A 150 -13.81 6.14 -5.62
N ALA A 151 -12.90 5.49 -6.33
CA ALA A 151 -12.23 6.08 -7.49
C ALA A 151 -13.23 6.45 -8.59
N LEU A 152 -14.17 5.55 -8.93
CA LEU A 152 -15.17 5.78 -9.95
C LEU A 152 -16.15 6.91 -9.56
N LYS A 153 -16.56 6.99 -8.30
CA LYS A 153 -17.36 8.10 -7.76
C LYS A 153 -16.62 9.42 -7.89
N HIS A 154 -15.35 9.46 -7.50
CA HIS A 154 -14.51 10.66 -7.62
C HIS A 154 -14.40 11.12 -9.08
N MET A 155 -14.19 10.20 -10.01
CA MET A 155 -14.12 10.51 -11.44
C MET A 155 -15.43 11.04 -12.03
N ARG A 156 -16.58 10.72 -11.41
CA ARG A 156 -17.89 11.32 -11.75
C ARG A 156 -18.14 12.68 -11.09
N GLY A 157 -17.18 13.20 -10.31
CA GLY A 157 -17.31 14.46 -9.57
C GLY A 157 -18.10 14.32 -8.27
N GLU A 158 -18.39 13.10 -7.83
CA GLU A 158 -19.07 12.86 -6.55
C GLU A 158 -18.10 13.13 -5.38
N LYS A 159 -18.67 13.59 -4.25
CA LYS A 159 -17.89 13.73 -3.01
C LYS A 159 -17.58 12.34 -2.46
N VAL A 160 -16.29 12.07 -2.24
CA VAL A 160 -15.79 10.81 -1.70
C VAL A 160 -14.91 11.11 -0.50
N ALA A 161 -15.01 10.26 0.53
CA ALA A 161 -14.14 10.29 1.70
C ALA A 161 -13.47 8.92 1.87
N PRO A 162 -12.16 8.88 2.20
CA PRO A 162 -11.50 7.65 2.61
C PRO A 162 -12.21 7.04 3.83
N PRO A 163 -12.30 5.70 3.94
CA PRO A 163 -12.97 5.05 5.06
C PRO A 163 -12.22 5.23 6.39
N ILE A 164 -10.96 5.66 6.33
CA ILE A 164 -10.09 5.91 7.48
C ILE A 164 -9.45 7.30 7.31
N SER A 165 -9.67 8.17 8.28
CA SER A 165 -8.93 9.40 8.57
C SER A 165 -8.05 9.24 9.82
N LYS A 166 -7.05 10.13 9.98
CA LYS A 166 -6.18 10.21 11.18
C LYS A 166 -6.94 10.33 12.52
N GLU A 167 -8.15 10.90 12.50
CA GLU A 167 -9.02 11.03 13.67
C GLU A 167 -9.93 9.81 13.88
N SER A 168 -10.11 8.99 12.84
CA SER A 168 -11.11 7.93 12.82
C SER A 168 -10.56 6.54 13.14
N SER A 169 -9.27 6.31 13.32
CA SER A 169 -8.80 4.96 13.65
C SER A 169 -9.35 4.46 14.99
N SER A 170 -9.59 5.34 15.97
CA SER A 170 -10.36 4.97 17.18
C SER A 170 -11.85 4.81 16.89
N LYS A 171 -12.44 5.70 16.10
CA LYS A 171 -13.87 5.70 15.78
C LYS A 171 -14.29 4.54 14.87
N ALA A 172 -13.45 4.15 13.92
CA ALA A 172 -13.62 3.01 13.04
C ALA A 172 -13.49 1.72 13.84
N LEU A 173 -12.57 1.66 14.79
CA LEU A 173 -12.49 0.55 15.74
C LEU A 173 -13.76 0.50 16.62
N GLU A 174 -14.24 1.64 17.13
CA GLU A 174 -15.50 1.74 17.87
C GLU A 174 -16.70 1.28 17.03
N ASP A 175 -16.80 1.71 15.77
CA ASP A 175 -17.87 1.36 14.85
C ASP A 175 -17.86 -0.15 14.52
N ILE A 176 -16.67 -0.73 14.32
CA ILE A 176 -16.50 -2.17 14.11
C ILE A 176 -16.88 -2.95 15.37
N ILE A 177 -16.42 -2.50 16.55
CA ILE A 177 -16.80 -3.09 17.84
C ILE A 177 -18.33 -3.03 18.00
N MET A 178 -18.96 -1.91 17.68
CA MET A 178 -20.41 -1.75 17.77
C MET A 178 -21.17 -2.63 16.79
N GLN A 179 -20.65 -2.85 15.58
CA GLN A 179 -21.24 -3.79 14.61
C GLN A 179 -21.15 -5.24 15.10
N ILE A 180 -20.00 -5.65 15.63
CA ILE A 180 -19.80 -6.99 16.21
C ILE A 180 -20.72 -7.18 17.42
N LEU A 181 -20.79 -6.20 18.33
CA LEU A 181 -21.68 -6.24 19.48
C LEU A 181 -23.15 -6.35 19.07
N LYS A 182 -23.60 -5.61 18.05
CA LYS A 182 -24.97 -5.73 17.52
C LYS A 182 -25.24 -7.12 16.96
N ALA A 183 -24.33 -7.68 16.17
CA ALA A 183 -24.47 -9.03 15.62
C ALA A 183 -24.53 -10.11 16.72
N LEU A 184 -23.69 -9.99 17.76
CA LEU A 184 -23.69 -10.91 18.90
C LEU A 184 -24.95 -10.79 19.79
N VAL A 185 -25.51 -9.59 19.92
CA VAL A 185 -26.77 -9.37 20.65
C VAL A 185 -27.97 -9.88 19.86
N GLN A 186 -27.96 -9.72 18.54
CA GLN A 186 -29.03 -10.22 17.66
C GLN A 186 -29.00 -11.75 17.54
N GLY A 187 -27.82 -12.37 17.50
CA GLY A 187 -27.67 -13.83 17.48
C GLY A 187 -27.91 -14.56 18.81
N LYS A 188 -28.18 -13.84 19.91
CA LYS A 188 -28.56 -14.41 21.22
C LYS A 188 -30.08 -14.41 21.47
N LYS A 189 -30.88 -13.98 20.51
CA LYS A 189 -32.35 -13.92 20.60
C LYS A 189 -33.06 -15.13 19.95
N GLU A 190 -32.32 -16.18 19.60
CA GLU A 190 -32.87 -17.47 19.15
C GLU A 190 -32.76 -18.52 20.25
#